data_AF-A0A968SUY4-F1
#
_entry.id   AF-A0A968SUY4-F1
#
_cell.length_a   1.000
_cell.length_b   1.000
_cell.length_c   1.000
_cell.angle_alpha   90.00
_cell.angle_beta   90.00
_cell.angle_gamma   90.00
#
_symmetry.space_group_name_H-M   'P 1'
#
loop_
_entity.id
_entity.type
_entity.pdbx_description
1 polymer ?
#
loop_
_entity_poly.entity_id
_entity_poly.type
_entity_poly.pdbx_seq_one_letter_code
_entity_poly.pdbx_strand_id
1 'polypeptide(L)'
;MQLTDDGRISPYLCFERAEWARLRDSQPMALDDAELRSLRSLNDAISMQEVADIYLPMVRLIQMYLEAQQQLYQVTNVFLGNPAQRVPYVIAIAGSVAVGKSTTARILQTLLARVPGEPKVDLVTTDGFLYPTAELESRGLMRRKGFPESYDRRKLLRFVADVKSGLPQLEVPLYSHLTYDRIPDQVQIVDQPDVLIIEGLNVLQRGGGRAGRPQVYLADFFDFSIYVDADEQHLRQWYIERFMRLRDTAFRDRASYFHRYADLSDEEAISTAQRIWREINEPNLHANILPSRERARLILQKGVGHALEKVFLRKL
;
A
#
# COMPACT_ATOMS: atom_id res chain seq x y z
N MET A 1 7.33 -19.65 22.41
CA MET A 1 6.39 -18.51 22.34
C MET A 1 7.21 -17.24 22.57
N GLN A 2 7.54 -16.47 21.54
CA GLN A 2 8.22 -15.17 21.73
C GLN A 2 7.25 -14.23 22.45
N LEU A 3 7.60 -13.86 23.68
CA LEU A 3 7.00 -12.76 24.45
C LEU A 3 7.58 -11.45 23.91
N THR A 4 6.80 -10.37 23.92
CA THR A 4 7.35 -9.02 23.71
C THR A 4 8.29 -8.64 24.86
N ASP A 5 9.13 -7.62 24.68
CA ASP A 5 10.06 -7.12 25.71
C ASP A 5 9.36 -6.75 27.04
N ASP A 6 8.03 -6.55 27.03
CA ASP A 6 7.19 -6.26 28.20
C ASP A 6 6.44 -7.50 28.79
N GLY A 7 6.72 -8.72 28.30
CA GLY A 7 6.10 -9.95 28.77
C GLY A 7 4.68 -10.21 28.26
N ARG A 8 4.18 -9.45 27.28
CA ARG A 8 2.85 -9.67 26.67
C ARG A 8 2.89 -10.72 25.56
N ILE A 9 1.75 -11.39 25.38
CA ILE A 9 1.52 -12.33 24.27
C ILE A 9 1.30 -11.50 22.99
N SER A 10 2.20 -11.64 22.02
CA SER A 10 2.04 -11.03 20.69
C SER A 10 1.68 -12.08 19.64
N PRO A 11 0.72 -11.80 18.73
CA PRO A 11 0.44 -12.66 17.58
C PRO A 11 1.53 -12.55 16.49
N TYR A 12 2.54 -11.70 16.67
CA TYR A 12 3.63 -11.50 15.72
C TYR A 12 4.94 -12.13 16.19
N LEU A 13 5.74 -12.57 15.23
CA LEU A 13 7.17 -12.73 15.32
C LEU A 13 7.81 -11.37 15.01
N CYS A 14 8.81 -10.97 15.77
CA CYS A 14 9.56 -9.72 15.56
C CYS A 14 10.95 -10.07 15.05
N PHE A 15 11.38 -9.38 14.00
CA PHE A 15 12.72 -9.47 13.44
C PHE A 15 13.34 -8.09 13.40
N GLU A 16 14.52 -7.95 13.99
CA GLU A 16 15.39 -6.82 13.70
C GLU A 16 15.90 -6.94 12.25
N ARG A 17 16.26 -5.80 11.63
CA ARG A 17 16.73 -5.75 10.23
C ARG A 17 17.77 -6.82 9.89
N ALA A 18 18.77 -7.01 10.75
CA ALA A 18 19.84 -7.99 10.52
C ALA A 18 19.35 -9.45 10.59
N GLU A 19 18.32 -9.73 11.39
CA GLU A 19 17.70 -11.05 11.48
C GLU A 19 16.87 -11.34 10.22
N TRP A 20 16.10 -10.35 9.78
CA TRP A 20 15.30 -10.42 8.57
C TRP A 20 16.17 -10.59 7.32
N ALA A 21 17.26 -9.85 7.21
CA ALA A 21 18.19 -9.92 6.08
C ALA A 21 18.80 -11.31 5.88
N ARG A 22 19.08 -12.04 6.97
CA ARG A 22 19.62 -13.42 6.92
C ARG A 22 18.65 -14.42 6.30
N LEU A 23 17.34 -14.13 6.25
CA LEU A 23 16.35 -14.99 5.59
C LEU A 23 16.52 -15.04 4.06
N ARG A 24 17.34 -14.13 3.50
CA ARG A 24 17.77 -14.20 2.10
C ARG A 24 18.66 -15.41 1.82
N ASP A 25 19.57 -15.74 2.73
CA ASP A 25 20.75 -16.57 2.43
C ASP A 25 20.43 -18.04 2.11
N SER A 26 19.18 -18.48 2.33
CA SER A 26 18.76 -19.86 2.10
C SER A 26 18.23 -20.16 0.68
N GLN A 27 18.26 -19.22 -0.29
CA GLN A 27 18.11 -19.46 -1.73
C GLN A 27 18.68 -18.27 -2.53
N PRO A 28 19.43 -18.50 -3.63
CA PRO A 28 19.84 -17.42 -4.52
C PRO A 28 18.61 -16.82 -5.20
N MET A 29 18.31 -15.56 -4.94
CA MET A 29 17.36 -14.81 -5.76
C MET A 29 18.08 -14.38 -7.04
N ALA A 30 17.46 -14.63 -8.19
CA ALA A 30 17.99 -14.31 -9.52
C ALA A 30 17.84 -12.82 -9.85
N LEU A 31 18.32 -11.93 -8.97
CA LEU A 31 18.47 -10.52 -9.30
C LEU A 31 19.95 -10.17 -9.22
N ASP A 32 20.56 -9.92 -10.36
CA ASP A 32 21.95 -9.53 -10.45
C ASP A 32 22.15 -8.04 -10.09
N ASP A 33 23.40 -7.62 -9.88
CA ASP A 33 23.74 -6.24 -9.53
C ASP A 33 23.34 -5.21 -10.61
N ALA A 34 23.15 -5.62 -11.87
CA ALA A 34 22.72 -4.74 -12.94
C ALA A 34 21.20 -4.52 -12.89
N GLU A 35 20.43 -5.56 -12.58
CA GLU A 35 18.98 -5.51 -12.38
C GLU A 35 18.63 -4.70 -11.14
N LEU A 36 19.39 -4.89 -10.06
CA LEU A 36 19.35 -4.07 -8.87
C LEU A 36 19.62 -2.58 -9.18
N ARG A 37 20.57 -2.29 -10.09
CA ARG A 37 20.82 -0.91 -10.57
C ARG A 37 19.69 -0.35 -11.43
N SER A 38 18.98 -1.17 -12.20
CA SER A 38 17.79 -0.73 -12.97
C SER A 38 16.63 -0.28 -12.08
N LEU A 39 16.50 -0.87 -10.87
CA LEU A 39 15.51 -0.42 -9.88
C LEU A 39 15.81 0.98 -9.34
N ARG A 40 17.08 1.40 -9.40
CA ARG A 40 17.56 2.68 -8.89
C ARG A 40 17.01 3.86 -9.71
N SER A 41 16.93 3.73 -11.04
CA SER A 41 16.38 4.80 -11.91
C SER A 41 14.88 5.01 -11.74
N LEU A 42 14.18 4.05 -11.10
CA LEU A 42 12.74 4.12 -10.84
C LEU A 42 12.40 4.73 -9.46
N ASN A 43 13.38 4.82 -8.54
CA ASN A 43 13.18 5.34 -7.18
C ASN A 43 14.50 5.86 -6.60
N ASP A 44 14.82 7.13 -6.83
CA ASP A 44 16.06 7.79 -6.36
C ASP A 44 16.26 7.82 -4.83
N ALA A 45 15.27 7.40 -4.04
CA ALA A 45 15.26 7.53 -2.59
C ALA A 45 15.61 6.25 -1.80
N ILE A 46 15.71 5.06 -2.44
CA ILE A 46 15.93 3.80 -1.70
C ILE A 46 17.33 3.22 -1.98
N SER A 47 18.00 2.82 -0.90
CA SER A 47 19.33 2.22 -0.98
C SER A 47 19.27 0.76 -1.45
N MET A 48 20.30 0.32 -2.17
CA MET A 48 20.42 -1.08 -2.60
C MET A 48 20.47 -2.05 -1.43
N GLN A 49 21.10 -1.61 -0.35
CA GLN A 49 21.17 -2.39 0.88
C GLN A 49 19.77 -2.62 1.46
N GLU A 50 18.87 -1.64 1.42
CA GLU A 50 17.50 -1.83 1.89
C GLU A 50 16.70 -2.78 0.99
N VAL A 51 16.89 -2.73 -0.33
CA VAL A 51 16.31 -3.72 -1.25
C VAL A 51 16.76 -5.12 -0.87
N ALA A 52 18.07 -5.32 -0.72
CA ALA A 52 18.66 -6.61 -0.39
C ALA A 52 18.25 -7.13 0.99
N ASP A 53 18.28 -6.27 2.02
CA ASP A 53 18.02 -6.65 3.40
C ASP A 53 16.54 -6.89 3.67
N ILE A 54 15.64 -6.12 3.04
CA ILE A 54 14.22 -6.11 3.42
C ILE A 54 13.33 -6.67 2.33
N TYR A 55 13.46 -6.15 1.11
CA TYR A 55 12.51 -6.45 0.05
C TYR A 55 12.73 -7.82 -0.57
N LEU A 56 13.98 -8.29 -0.72
CA LEU A 56 14.23 -9.65 -1.25
C LEU A 56 13.71 -10.75 -0.29
N PRO A 57 13.99 -10.75 1.03
CA PRO A 57 13.37 -11.73 1.92
C PRO A 57 11.84 -11.65 1.93
N MET A 58 11.27 -10.45 1.81
CA MET A 58 9.82 -10.26 1.73
C MET A 58 9.21 -10.86 0.46
N VAL A 59 9.83 -10.66 -0.70
CA VAL A 59 9.41 -11.27 -1.97
C VAL A 59 9.42 -12.78 -1.86
N ARG A 60 10.49 -13.36 -1.32
CA ARG A 60 10.59 -14.80 -1.10
C ARG A 60 9.49 -15.32 -0.16
N LEU A 61 9.22 -14.60 0.93
CA LEU A 61 8.12 -14.94 1.82
C LEU A 61 6.80 -14.97 1.06
N ILE A 62 6.50 -13.93 0.28
CA ILE A 62 5.27 -13.84 -0.52
C ILE A 62 5.18 -14.97 -1.54
N GLN A 63 6.28 -15.37 -2.18
CA GLN A 63 6.31 -16.52 -3.09
C GLN A 63 5.92 -17.82 -2.38
N MET A 64 6.46 -18.08 -1.19
CA MET A 64 6.09 -19.26 -0.41
C MET A 64 4.58 -19.27 -0.07
N TYR A 65 4.02 -18.11 0.27
CA TYR A 65 2.57 -17.98 0.51
C TYR A 65 1.75 -18.18 -0.76
N LEU A 66 2.19 -17.62 -1.89
CA LEU A 66 1.56 -17.75 -3.20
C LEU A 66 1.50 -19.24 -3.61
N GLU A 67 2.63 -19.95 -3.55
CA GLU A 67 2.75 -21.36 -3.90
C GLU A 67 1.85 -22.24 -3.02
N ALA A 68 1.91 -22.06 -1.70
CA ALA A 68 1.07 -22.81 -0.77
C ALA A 68 -0.42 -22.58 -1.02
N GLN A 69 -0.82 -21.35 -1.36
CA GLN A 69 -2.21 -21.03 -1.64
C GLN A 69 -2.67 -21.59 -2.98
N GLN A 70 -1.82 -21.57 -4.02
CA GLN A 70 -2.11 -22.22 -5.29
C GLN A 70 -2.32 -23.73 -5.14
N GLN A 71 -1.50 -24.39 -4.32
CA GLN A 71 -1.68 -25.82 -4.00
C GLN A 71 -3.02 -26.06 -3.29
N LEU A 72 -3.38 -25.23 -2.31
CA LEU A 72 -4.65 -25.33 -1.60
C LEU A 72 -5.85 -25.14 -2.55
N TYR A 73 -5.77 -24.18 -3.47
CA TYR A 73 -6.79 -23.97 -4.48
C TYR A 73 -6.95 -25.20 -5.38
N GLN A 74 -5.84 -25.78 -5.86
CA GLN A 74 -5.88 -26.98 -6.71
C GLN A 74 -6.57 -28.15 -6.00
N VAL A 75 -6.19 -28.44 -4.75
CA VAL A 75 -6.79 -29.55 -3.97
C VAL A 75 -8.28 -29.29 -3.71
N THR A 76 -8.65 -28.05 -3.38
CA THR A 76 -10.05 -27.68 -3.13
C THR A 76 -10.90 -27.79 -4.39
N ASN A 77 -10.38 -27.37 -5.55
CA ASN A 77 -11.08 -27.49 -6.83
C ASN A 77 -11.33 -28.95 -7.23
N VAL A 78 -10.34 -29.82 -7.01
CA VAL A 78 -10.49 -31.27 -7.23
C VAL A 78 -11.58 -31.83 -6.33
N PHE A 79 -11.58 -31.47 -5.04
CA PHE A 79 -12.60 -31.92 -4.09
C PHE A 79 -14.02 -31.43 -4.46
N LEU A 80 -14.16 -30.18 -4.89
CA LEU A 80 -15.44 -29.59 -5.24
C LEU A 80 -15.94 -29.98 -6.64
N GLY A 81 -15.14 -30.72 -7.42
CA GLY A 81 -15.48 -31.10 -8.80
C GLY A 81 -15.65 -29.90 -9.73
N ASN A 82 -15.10 -28.75 -9.36
CA ASN A 82 -15.22 -27.50 -10.10
C ASN A 82 -13.80 -27.01 -10.45
N PRO A 83 -13.39 -27.03 -11.73
CA PRO A 83 -12.16 -26.40 -12.16
C PRO A 83 -12.37 -24.88 -12.10
N ALA A 84 -12.24 -24.29 -10.90
CA ALA A 84 -12.30 -22.84 -10.78
C ALA A 84 -11.16 -22.23 -11.61
N GLN A 85 -11.47 -21.14 -12.33
CA GLN A 85 -10.46 -20.34 -13.00
C GLN A 85 -9.42 -19.86 -11.98
N ARG A 86 -8.16 -19.78 -12.41
CA ARG A 86 -7.09 -19.21 -11.60
C ARG A 86 -7.46 -17.76 -11.27
N VAL A 87 -7.62 -17.47 -9.98
CA VAL A 87 -7.91 -16.12 -9.51
C VAL A 87 -6.62 -15.41 -9.11
N PRO A 88 -6.51 -14.08 -9.31
CA PRO A 88 -5.35 -13.31 -8.89
C PRO A 88 -5.06 -13.43 -7.40
N TYR A 89 -3.78 -13.45 -7.03
CA TYR A 89 -3.32 -13.33 -5.66
C TYR A 89 -3.27 -11.84 -5.27
N VAL A 90 -4.04 -11.42 -4.28
CA VAL A 90 -4.21 -10.01 -3.94
C VAL A 90 -3.37 -9.64 -2.71
N ILE A 91 -2.45 -8.70 -2.90
CA ILE A 91 -1.59 -8.15 -1.86
C ILE A 91 -2.05 -6.74 -1.53
N ALA A 92 -2.42 -6.48 -0.28
CA ALA A 92 -2.78 -5.15 0.18
C ALA A 92 -1.61 -4.44 0.87
N ILE A 93 -1.41 -3.16 0.58
CA ILE A 93 -0.40 -2.32 1.23
C ILE A 93 -1.06 -1.11 1.87
N ALA A 94 -1.04 -1.05 3.19
CA ALA A 94 -1.61 0.01 4.02
C ALA A 94 -0.51 0.79 4.78
N GLY A 95 -0.92 1.87 5.46
CA GLY A 95 -0.02 2.76 6.19
C GLY A 95 -0.39 4.23 6.02
N SER A 96 0.22 5.10 6.82
CA SER A 96 -0.09 6.54 6.84
C SER A 96 0.26 7.26 5.54
N VAL A 97 -0.26 8.49 5.36
CA VAL A 97 0.23 9.41 4.34
C VAL A 97 1.74 9.65 4.55
N ALA A 98 2.50 9.81 3.47
CA ALA A 98 3.95 10.03 3.48
C ALA A 98 4.85 8.91 4.05
N VAL A 99 4.29 7.81 4.57
CA VAL A 99 5.10 6.69 5.10
C VAL A 99 5.91 5.95 4.02
N GLY A 100 5.50 6.03 2.75
CA GLY A 100 6.20 5.42 1.61
C GLY A 100 5.52 4.19 1.01
N LYS A 101 4.21 3.99 1.22
CA LYS A 101 3.45 2.86 0.66
C LYS A 101 3.63 2.68 -0.85
N SER A 102 3.42 3.74 -1.64
CA SER A 102 3.52 3.65 -3.11
C SER A 102 4.93 3.29 -3.56
N THR A 103 5.94 3.72 -2.80
CA THR A 103 7.33 3.33 -3.03
C THR A 103 7.54 1.83 -2.76
N THR A 104 7.07 1.33 -1.62
CA THR A 104 7.08 -0.10 -1.28
C THR A 104 6.32 -0.93 -2.32
N ALA A 105 5.15 -0.45 -2.78
CA ALA A 105 4.31 -1.13 -3.76
C ALA A 105 5.00 -1.25 -5.13
N ARG A 106 5.61 -0.18 -5.64
CA ARG A 106 6.36 -0.21 -6.91
C ARG A 106 7.58 -1.12 -6.86
N ILE A 107 8.32 -1.11 -5.75
CA ILE A 107 9.45 -2.03 -5.57
C ILE A 107 8.94 -3.47 -5.56
N LEU A 108 7.91 -3.76 -4.77
CA LEU A 108 7.37 -5.10 -4.69
C LEU A 108 6.82 -5.58 -6.03
N GLN A 109 6.09 -4.72 -6.77
CA GLN A 109 5.63 -5.00 -8.12
C GLN A 109 6.79 -5.41 -9.02
N THR A 110 7.85 -4.60 -9.02
CA THR A 110 8.98 -4.81 -9.92
C THR A 110 9.77 -6.07 -9.58
N LEU A 111 9.95 -6.37 -8.28
CA LEU A 111 10.65 -7.58 -7.84
C LEU A 111 9.81 -8.84 -8.10
N LEU A 112 8.50 -8.79 -7.82
CA LEU A 112 7.61 -9.93 -8.05
C LEU A 112 7.46 -10.26 -9.54
N ALA A 113 7.41 -9.26 -10.42
CA ALA A 113 7.32 -9.49 -11.87
C ALA A 113 8.55 -10.19 -12.47
N ARG A 114 9.66 -10.26 -11.73
CA ARG A 114 10.94 -10.83 -12.18
C ARG A 114 11.27 -12.18 -11.55
N VAL A 115 10.40 -12.71 -10.71
CA VAL A 115 10.61 -14.04 -10.15
C VAL A 115 10.45 -15.12 -11.24
N PRO A 116 11.01 -16.33 -11.06
CA PRO A 116 10.84 -17.41 -12.04
C PRO A 116 9.36 -17.66 -12.37
N GLY A 117 9.06 -17.77 -13.66
CA GLY A 117 7.69 -17.83 -14.18
C GLY A 117 7.11 -16.49 -14.62
N GLU A 118 7.85 -15.38 -14.40
CA GLU A 118 7.54 -14.02 -14.89
C GLU A 118 6.05 -13.64 -14.72
N PRO A 119 5.52 -13.68 -13.49
CA PRO A 119 4.10 -13.45 -13.26
C PRO A 119 3.70 -12.04 -13.69
N LYS A 120 2.50 -11.92 -14.26
CA LYS A 120 1.88 -10.61 -14.51
C LYS A 120 1.51 -9.96 -13.17
N VAL A 121 2.16 -8.85 -12.83
CA VAL A 121 1.91 -8.11 -11.59
C VAL A 121 1.36 -6.71 -11.87
N ASP A 122 0.09 -6.52 -11.54
CA ASP A 122 -0.57 -5.21 -11.65
C ASP A 122 -0.55 -4.48 -10.30
N LEU A 123 -0.47 -3.15 -10.35
CA LEU A 123 -0.54 -2.26 -9.19
C LEU A 123 -1.73 -1.32 -9.35
N VAL A 124 -2.59 -1.24 -8.33
CA VAL A 124 -3.73 -0.33 -8.24
C VAL A 124 -3.62 0.49 -6.97
N THR A 125 -3.87 1.80 -7.07
CA THR A 125 -3.99 2.69 -5.91
C THR A 125 -5.47 2.91 -5.57
N THR A 126 -5.82 2.97 -4.28
CA THR A 126 -7.21 3.23 -3.90
C THR A 126 -7.63 4.68 -4.12
N ASP A 127 -6.69 5.58 -4.42
CA ASP A 127 -6.97 6.98 -4.74
C ASP A 127 -7.84 7.12 -6.00
N GLY A 128 -7.73 6.17 -6.94
CA GLY A 128 -8.66 6.03 -8.08
C GLY A 128 -10.13 5.85 -7.66
N PHE A 129 -10.39 5.46 -6.41
CA PHE A 129 -11.73 5.27 -5.87
C PHE A 129 -12.19 6.42 -4.97
N LEU A 130 -11.42 7.51 -4.81
CA LEU A 130 -11.91 8.77 -4.20
C LEU A 130 -13.03 9.36 -5.05
N TYR A 131 -14.11 9.91 -4.48
CA TYR A 131 -15.09 10.64 -5.29
C TYR A 131 -14.42 11.81 -6.05
N PRO A 132 -14.90 12.16 -7.25
CA PRO A 132 -14.43 13.34 -7.97
C PRO A 132 -14.51 14.60 -7.10
N THR A 133 -13.62 15.56 -7.33
CA THR A 133 -13.54 16.80 -6.52
C THR A 133 -14.87 17.54 -6.48
N ALA A 134 -15.59 17.67 -7.60
CA ALA A 134 -16.91 18.31 -7.65
C ALA A 134 -17.93 17.62 -6.70
N GLU A 135 -17.88 16.30 -6.61
CA GLU A 135 -18.75 15.55 -5.70
C GLU A 135 -18.33 15.74 -4.24
N LEU A 136 -17.02 15.72 -3.95
CA LEU A 136 -16.50 16.01 -2.62
C LEU A 136 -16.86 17.44 -2.15
N GLU A 137 -16.81 18.44 -3.05
CA GLU A 137 -17.22 19.82 -2.78
C GLU A 137 -18.70 19.90 -2.45
N SER A 138 -19.57 19.31 -3.28
CA SER A 138 -21.02 19.29 -3.06
C SER A 138 -21.42 18.67 -1.71
N ARG A 139 -20.60 17.73 -1.21
CA ARG A 139 -20.80 17.02 0.06
C ARG A 139 -20.08 17.66 1.24
N GLY A 140 -19.32 18.74 1.04
CA GLY A 140 -18.50 19.35 2.09
C GLY A 140 -17.34 18.47 2.59
N LEU A 141 -16.88 17.51 1.78
CA LEU A 141 -15.87 16.50 2.13
C LEU A 141 -14.46 16.83 1.65
N MET A 142 -14.21 18.02 1.12
CA MET A 142 -12.87 18.40 0.62
C MET A 142 -11.77 18.33 1.68
N ARG A 143 -12.07 18.68 2.93
CA ARG A 143 -11.14 18.55 4.07
C ARG A 143 -11.09 17.14 4.65
N ARG A 144 -11.84 16.21 4.07
CA ARG A 144 -11.95 14.80 4.46
C ARG A 144 -11.42 13.87 3.36
N LYS A 145 -10.68 14.38 2.37
CA LYS A 145 -10.08 13.53 1.33
C LYS A 145 -9.06 12.57 1.95
N GLY A 146 -9.25 11.27 1.71
CA GLY A 146 -8.49 10.20 2.37
C GLY A 146 -9.19 9.58 3.59
N PHE A 147 -10.28 10.18 4.08
CA PHE A 147 -11.15 9.55 5.09
C PHE A 147 -12.13 8.57 4.44
N PRO A 148 -12.68 7.59 5.19
CA PRO A 148 -13.53 6.53 4.63
C PRO A 148 -14.68 7.03 3.76
N GLU A 149 -15.31 8.15 4.11
CA GLU A 149 -16.45 8.75 3.40
C GLU A 149 -16.09 9.46 2.09
N SER A 150 -14.80 9.76 1.87
CA SER A 150 -14.33 10.35 0.61
C SER A 150 -14.15 9.32 -0.52
N TYR A 151 -14.29 8.02 -0.22
CA TYR A 151 -14.15 6.94 -1.19
C TYR A 151 -15.50 6.37 -1.63
N ASP A 152 -15.59 6.00 -2.90
CA ASP A 152 -16.58 5.07 -3.41
C ASP A 152 -16.23 3.64 -2.98
N ARG A 153 -16.52 3.33 -1.71
CA ARG A 153 -16.25 2.04 -1.10
C ARG A 153 -16.99 0.89 -1.78
N ARG A 154 -18.14 1.16 -2.41
CA ARG A 154 -18.92 0.13 -3.12
C ARG A 154 -18.22 -0.25 -4.42
N LYS A 155 -17.76 0.73 -5.20
CA LYS A 155 -17.00 0.48 -6.42
C LYS A 155 -15.69 -0.23 -6.13
N LEU A 156 -14.98 0.16 -5.07
CA LEU A 156 -13.74 -0.52 -4.64
C LEU A 156 -14.01 -1.98 -4.21
N LEU A 157 -15.03 -2.23 -3.40
CA LEU A 157 -15.39 -3.59 -2.99
C LEU A 157 -15.80 -4.46 -4.19
N ARG A 158 -16.58 -3.89 -5.11
CA ARG A 158 -17.00 -4.54 -6.35
C ARG A 158 -15.79 -4.93 -7.20
N PHE A 159 -14.86 -4.01 -7.41
CA PHE A 159 -13.62 -4.26 -8.15
C PHE A 159 -12.84 -5.45 -7.57
N VAL A 160 -12.58 -5.47 -6.26
CA VAL A 160 -11.82 -6.56 -5.64
C VAL A 160 -12.58 -7.89 -5.68
N ALA A 161 -13.91 -7.87 -5.53
CA ALA A 161 -14.74 -9.06 -5.68
C ALA A 161 -14.72 -9.60 -7.12
N ASP A 162 -14.78 -8.71 -8.11
CA ASP A 162 -14.73 -9.07 -9.54
C ASP A 162 -13.33 -9.64 -9.90
N VAL A 163 -12.25 -9.09 -9.34
CA VAL A 163 -10.89 -9.67 -9.42
C VAL A 163 -10.87 -11.09 -8.84
N LYS A 164 -11.37 -11.29 -7.62
CA LYS A 164 -11.44 -12.62 -6.99
C LYS A 164 -12.48 -13.55 -7.61
N SER A 165 -13.25 -13.06 -8.58
CA SER A 165 -14.14 -13.87 -9.43
C SER A 165 -13.51 -14.22 -10.77
N GLY A 166 -12.27 -13.78 -11.02
CA GLY A 166 -11.54 -14.04 -12.27
C GLY A 166 -12.11 -13.29 -13.48
N LEU A 167 -12.79 -12.15 -13.29
CA LEU A 167 -13.31 -11.39 -14.43
C LEU A 167 -12.16 -10.67 -15.19
N PRO A 168 -12.17 -10.69 -16.54
CA PRO A 168 -11.19 -9.97 -17.35
C PRO A 168 -11.54 -8.50 -17.53
N GLN A 169 -10.57 -7.71 -18.01
CA GLN A 169 -10.74 -6.32 -18.47
C GLN A 169 -11.44 -5.39 -17.47
N LEU A 170 -11.01 -5.42 -16.20
CA LEU A 170 -11.59 -4.60 -15.14
C LEU A 170 -11.06 -3.17 -15.17
N GLU A 171 -11.97 -2.20 -15.19
CA GLU A 171 -11.63 -0.78 -15.26
C GLU A 171 -11.45 -0.15 -13.87
N VAL A 172 -10.31 0.50 -13.66
CA VAL A 172 -9.99 1.27 -12.46
C VAL A 172 -9.80 2.75 -12.84
N PRO A 173 -10.54 3.70 -12.26
CA PRO A 173 -10.34 5.11 -12.57
C PRO A 173 -8.93 5.58 -12.19
N LEU A 174 -8.31 6.37 -13.05
CA LEU A 174 -7.01 6.97 -12.75
C LEU A 174 -7.16 8.21 -11.87
N TYR A 175 -6.23 8.38 -10.92
CA TYR A 175 -6.14 9.55 -10.06
C TYR A 175 -4.84 10.31 -10.33
N SER A 176 -4.92 11.62 -10.48
CA SER A 176 -3.77 12.49 -10.68
C SER A 176 -3.46 13.25 -9.40
N HIS A 177 -2.24 13.07 -8.88
CA HIS A 177 -1.74 13.90 -7.77
C HIS A 177 -1.39 15.33 -8.20
N LEU A 178 -1.24 15.59 -9.51
CA LEU A 178 -0.99 16.92 -10.04
C LEU A 178 -2.27 17.78 -10.00
N THR A 179 -3.33 17.29 -10.63
CA THR A 179 -4.65 17.98 -10.64
C THR A 179 -5.45 17.72 -9.36
N TYR A 180 -4.95 16.82 -8.51
CA TYR A 180 -5.58 16.43 -7.25
C TYR A 180 -7.03 15.95 -7.43
N ASP A 181 -7.30 15.21 -8.51
CA ASP A 181 -8.62 14.67 -8.83
C ASP A 181 -8.51 13.38 -9.68
N ARG A 182 -9.63 12.67 -9.83
CA ARG A 182 -9.75 11.63 -10.87
C ARG A 182 -9.56 12.27 -12.25
N ILE A 183 -8.90 11.54 -13.13
CA ILE A 183 -8.76 11.95 -14.53
C ILE A 183 -10.03 11.52 -15.27
N PRO A 184 -10.80 12.46 -15.84
CA PRO A 184 -12.01 12.13 -16.58
C PRO A 184 -11.73 11.15 -17.72
N ASP A 185 -12.61 10.16 -17.88
CA ASP A 185 -12.60 9.18 -18.97
C ASP A 185 -11.30 8.36 -19.13
N GLN A 186 -10.41 8.39 -18.13
CA GLN A 186 -9.20 7.58 -18.12
C GLN A 186 -9.27 6.49 -17.06
N VAL A 187 -9.01 5.27 -17.51
CA VAL A 187 -9.00 4.08 -16.68
C VAL A 187 -7.73 3.27 -16.92
N GLN A 188 -7.26 2.61 -15.86
CA GLN A 188 -6.34 1.49 -15.96
C GLN A 188 -7.17 0.22 -16.16
N ILE A 189 -6.74 -0.62 -17.11
CA ILE A 189 -7.30 -1.96 -17.29
C ILE A 189 -6.49 -2.95 -16.47
N VAL A 190 -7.17 -3.69 -15.60
CA VAL A 190 -6.62 -4.83 -14.86
C VAL A 190 -7.21 -6.10 -15.47
N ASP A 191 -6.35 -6.92 -16.07
CA ASP A 191 -6.80 -8.07 -16.86
C ASP A 191 -6.17 -9.36 -16.33
N GLN A 192 -6.86 -10.00 -15.39
CA GLN A 192 -6.49 -11.29 -14.78
C GLN A 192 -4.97 -11.43 -14.48
N PRO A 193 -4.36 -10.51 -13.69
CA PRO A 193 -2.95 -10.65 -13.32
C PRO A 193 -2.73 -11.87 -12.41
N ASP A 194 -1.53 -12.43 -12.41
CA ASP A 194 -1.14 -13.46 -11.45
C ASP A 194 -1.16 -12.90 -10.02
N VAL A 195 -0.68 -11.67 -9.87
CA VAL A 195 -0.65 -10.93 -8.61
C VAL A 195 -1.21 -9.52 -8.81
N LEU A 196 -2.15 -9.11 -7.95
CA LEU A 196 -2.64 -7.74 -7.88
C LEU A 196 -2.19 -7.10 -6.57
N ILE A 197 -1.41 -6.02 -6.67
CA ILE A 197 -1.05 -5.19 -5.52
C ILE A 197 -2.06 -4.05 -5.42
N ILE A 198 -2.71 -3.90 -4.28
CA ILE A 198 -3.63 -2.80 -3.98
C ILE A 198 -3.05 -1.96 -2.84
N GLU A 199 -2.72 -0.71 -3.13
CA GLU A 199 -2.11 0.21 -2.18
C GLU A 199 -3.09 1.34 -1.80
N GLY A 200 -3.22 1.62 -0.50
CA GLY A 200 -4.03 2.75 -0.06
C GLY A 200 -4.19 2.91 1.45
N LEU A 201 -4.73 4.05 1.87
CA LEU A 201 -4.97 4.37 3.28
C LEU A 201 -6.04 3.46 3.91
N ASN A 202 -6.97 2.97 3.10
CA ASN A 202 -8.23 2.36 3.52
C ASN A 202 -8.32 0.85 3.32
N VAL A 203 -7.29 0.21 2.74
CA VAL A 203 -7.36 -1.20 2.35
C VAL A 203 -7.59 -2.13 3.56
N LEU A 204 -7.01 -1.81 4.72
CA LEU A 204 -7.20 -2.57 5.96
C LEU A 204 -8.27 -1.98 6.89
N GLN A 205 -9.05 -0.99 6.47
CA GLN A 205 -10.09 -0.42 7.32
C GLN A 205 -11.22 -1.43 7.57
N ARG A 206 -11.78 -1.40 8.78
CA ARG A 206 -13.09 -2.01 9.02
C ARG A 206 -14.14 -1.06 8.48
N GLY A 207 -15.09 -1.59 7.73
CA GLY A 207 -16.18 -0.78 7.26
C GLY A 207 -16.99 -0.24 8.43
N GLY A 208 -17.24 1.07 8.45
CA GLY A 208 -18.33 1.63 9.25
C GLY A 208 -19.63 1.25 8.57
N GLY A 209 -20.38 0.29 9.11
CA GLY A 209 -21.68 -0.05 8.58
C GLY A 209 -22.69 -0.28 9.70
N ARG A 210 -23.97 -0.19 9.32
CA ARG A 210 -25.10 -0.25 10.25
C ARG A 210 -25.21 -1.64 10.89
N ALA A 211 -25.54 -1.68 12.18
CA ALA A 211 -25.80 -2.91 12.91
C ALA A 211 -26.86 -3.77 12.19
N GLY A 212 -26.64 -5.09 12.11
CA GLY A 212 -27.65 -6.06 11.65
C GLY A 212 -27.54 -6.57 10.21
N ARG A 213 -26.47 -6.27 9.45
CA ARG A 213 -26.19 -6.93 8.15
C ARG A 213 -24.78 -7.52 8.12
N PRO A 214 -24.57 -8.72 7.55
CA PRO A 214 -23.24 -9.23 7.24
C PRO A 214 -22.52 -8.20 6.36
N GLN A 215 -21.34 -7.77 6.77
CA GLN A 215 -20.52 -6.83 6.02
C GLN A 215 -19.32 -7.57 5.46
N VAL A 216 -19.16 -7.51 4.15
CA VAL A 216 -17.95 -7.93 3.46
C VAL A 216 -16.98 -6.74 3.46
N TYR A 217 -15.74 -6.99 3.83
CA TYR A 217 -14.66 -6.02 3.87
C TYR A 217 -13.63 -6.31 2.77
N LEU A 218 -12.85 -5.31 2.38
CA LEU A 218 -11.77 -5.50 1.40
C LEU A 218 -10.77 -6.56 1.86
N ALA A 219 -10.45 -6.56 3.16
CA ALA A 219 -9.55 -7.53 3.76
C ALA A 219 -10.01 -8.99 3.66
N ASP A 220 -11.30 -9.25 3.41
CA ASP A 220 -11.81 -10.62 3.23
C ASP A 220 -11.40 -11.20 1.86
N PHE A 221 -10.95 -10.34 0.95
CA PHE A 221 -10.50 -10.71 -0.40
C PHE A 221 -8.97 -10.70 -0.56
N PHE A 222 -8.23 -10.26 0.47
CA PHE A 222 -6.78 -10.16 0.42
C PHE A 222 -6.12 -11.45 0.88
N ASP A 223 -5.13 -11.88 0.13
CA ASP A 223 -4.37 -13.10 0.39
C ASP A 223 -3.14 -12.81 1.27
N PHE A 224 -2.57 -11.61 1.08
CA PHE A 224 -1.49 -11.08 1.91
C PHE A 224 -1.72 -9.59 2.20
N SER A 225 -1.32 -9.13 3.38
CA SER A 225 -1.44 -7.73 3.76
C SER A 225 -0.18 -7.22 4.44
N ILE A 226 0.27 -6.06 4.00
CA ILE A 226 1.45 -5.35 4.48
C ILE A 226 0.98 -4.01 5.05
N TYR A 227 1.46 -3.66 6.24
CA TYR A 227 1.29 -2.32 6.79
C TYR A 227 2.67 -1.67 6.95
N VAL A 228 2.88 -0.53 6.29
CA VAL A 228 4.09 0.27 6.46
C VAL A 228 3.86 1.24 7.62
N ASP A 229 4.60 1.04 8.70
CA ASP A 229 4.50 1.78 9.96
C ASP A 229 5.70 2.69 10.19
N ALA A 230 5.51 3.74 10.97
CA ALA A 230 6.56 4.62 11.46
C ALA A 230 6.01 5.44 12.62
N ASP A 231 6.91 5.92 13.49
CA ASP A 231 6.51 6.86 14.53
C ASP A 231 5.86 8.12 13.95
N GLU A 232 4.83 8.60 14.62
CA GLU A 232 4.04 9.75 14.17
C GLU A 232 4.89 11.01 13.93
N GLN A 233 5.93 11.20 14.75
CA GLN A 233 6.88 12.30 14.59
C GLN A 233 7.63 12.22 13.25
N HIS A 234 8.07 11.02 12.85
CA HIS A 234 8.69 10.77 11.56
C HIS A 234 7.69 10.99 10.42
N LEU A 235 6.46 10.48 10.56
CA LEU A 235 5.42 10.66 9.54
C LEU A 235 5.12 12.14 9.27
N ARG A 236 4.98 12.94 10.34
CA ARG A 236 4.78 14.38 10.27
C ARG A 236 5.95 15.07 9.58
N GLN A 237 7.18 14.73 9.98
CA GLN A 237 8.39 15.29 9.40
C GLN A 237 8.47 14.99 7.89
N TRP A 238 8.32 13.73 7.49
CA TRP A 238 8.37 13.32 6.08
C TRP A 238 7.24 13.93 5.26
N TYR A 239 6.06 14.15 5.85
CA TYR A 239 4.98 14.86 5.20
C TYR A 239 5.38 16.31 4.88
N ILE A 240 5.96 17.03 5.85
CA ILE A 240 6.41 18.42 5.66
C ILE A 240 7.54 18.46 4.63
N GLU A 241 8.55 17.60 4.75
CA GLU A 241 9.66 17.52 3.78
C GLU A 241 9.16 17.24 2.36
N ARG A 242 8.19 16.33 2.21
CA ARG A 242 7.56 16.06 0.91
C ARG A 242 6.79 17.26 0.40
N PHE A 243 6.07 17.98 1.27
CA PHE A 243 5.36 19.20 0.90
C PHE A 243 6.33 20.26 0.37
N MET A 244 7.45 20.48 1.05
CA MET A 244 8.48 21.44 0.61
C MET A 244 9.09 21.04 -0.74
N ARG A 245 9.46 19.76 -0.92
CA ARG A 245 9.97 19.27 -2.21
C ARG A 245 8.97 19.46 -3.35
N LEU A 246 7.68 19.20 -3.10
CA LEU A 246 6.63 19.39 -4.09
C LEU A 246 6.40 20.87 -4.39
N ARG A 247 6.51 21.76 -3.38
CA ARG A 247 6.46 23.21 -3.58
C ARG A 247 7.54 23.68 -4.55
N ASP A 248 8.76 23.18 -4.39
CA ASP A 248 9.90 23.59 -5.21
C ASP A 248 9.89 22.95 -6.62
N THR A 249 9.02 21.96 -6.85
CA THR A 249 8.89 21.21 -8.10
C THR A 249 7.47 21.23 -8.67
N ALA A 250 6.65 20.22 -8.37
CA ALA A 250 5.35 19.97 -8.96
C ALA A 250 4.30 21.06 -8.71
N PHE A 251 4.41 21.86 -7.65
CA PHE A 251 3.48 22.96 -7.40
C PHE A 251 3.78 24.18 -8.29
N ARG A 252 4.98 24.30 -8.86
CA ARG A 252 5.31 25.38 -9.80
C ARG A 252 4.61 25.24 -11.14
N ASP A 253 4.13 24.03 -11.47
CA ASP A 253 3.27 23.80 -12.62
C ASP A 253 1.91 24.49 -12.39
N ARG A 254 1.48 25.32 -13.34
CA ARG A 254 0.19 26.02 -13.30
C ARG A 254 -1.00 25.07 -13.38
N ALA A 255 -0.81 23.86 -13.93
CA ALA A 255 -1.83 22.81 -13.93
C ALA A 255 -1.98 22.13 -12.55
N SER A 256 -1.05 22.37 -11.63
CA SER A 256 -1.09 21.80 -10.28
C SER A 256 -2.22 22.42 -9.46
N TYR A 257 -3.06 21.59 -8.85
CA TYR A 257 -4.08 22.06 -7.90
C TYR A 257 -3.45 22.81 -6.71
N PHE A 258 -2.20 22.49 -6.39
CA PHE A 258 -1.45 23.08 -5.30
C PHE A 258 -0.58 24.28 -5.73
N HIS A 259 -0.77 24.80 -6.95
CA HIS A 259 -0.05 25.97 -7.43
C HIS A 259 -0.17 27.19 -6.50
N ARG A 260 -1.31 27.32 -5.82
CA ARG A 260 -1.53 28.33 -4.76
C ARG A 260 -0.52 28.31 -3.60
N TYR A 261 0.25 27.24 -3.45
CA TYR A 261 1.29 27.11 -2.43
C TYR A 261 2.70 27.40 -2.98
N ALA A 262 2.86 27.56 -4.30
CA ALA A 262 4.17 27.73 -4.94
C ALA A 262 4.89 29.01 -4.51
N ASP A 263 4.12 30.07 -4.22
CA ASP A 263 4.65 31.39 -3.84
C ASP A 263 4.78 31.59 -2.33
N LEU A 264 4.44 30.58 -1.51
CA LEU A 264 4.62 30.66 -0.07
C LEU A 264 6.11 30.67 0.29
N SER A 265 6.49 31.57 1.20
CA SER A 265 7.80 31.51 1.85
C SER A 265 8.03 30.18 2.58
N ASP A 266 9.27 29.86 2.93
CA ASP A 266 9.61 28.62 3.64
C ASP A 266 8.84 28.49 4.95
N GLU A 267 8.74 29.58 5.71
CA GLU A 267 8.01 29.60 6.99
C GLU A 267 6.50 29.38 6.79
N GLU A 268 5.90 30.06 5.80
CA GLU A 268 4.47 29.90 5.49
C GLU A 268 4.13 28.51 4.96
N ALA A 269 5.01 27.94 4.12
CA ALA A 269 4.84 26.60 3.57
C ALA A 269 4.93 25.53 4.67
N ILE A 270 5.91 25.64 5.57
CA ILE A 270 6.05 24.75 6.73
C ILE A 270 4.82 24.86 7.64
N SER A 271 4.41 26.08 7.99
CA SER A 271 3.22 26.33 8.82
C SER A 271 1.95 25.75 8.18
N THR A 272 1.79 25.92 6.87
CA THR A 272 0.68 25.36 6.09
C THR A 272 0.70 23.84 6.10
N ALA A 273 1.85 23.21 5.85
CA ALA A 273 2.00 21.76 5.88
C ALA A 273 1.70 21.18 7.27
N GLN A 274 2.22 21.81 8.34
CA GLN A 274 1.94 21.43 9.73
C GLN A 274 0.46 21.54 10.07
N ARG A 275 -0.22 22.59 9.58
CA ARG A 275 -1.66 22.75 9.79
C ARG A 275 -2.45 21.66 9.07
N ILE A 276 -2.14 21.37 7.81
CA ILE A 276 -2.79 20.27 7.06
C ILE A 276 -2.57 18.92 7.75
N TRP A 277 -1.35 18.65 8.23
CA TRP A 277 -1.07 17.44 8.98
C TRP A 277 -1.99 17.32 10.20
N ARG A 278 -1.98 18.34 11.08
CA ARG A 278 -2.75 18.35 12.32
C ARG A 278 -4.25 18.30 12.13
N GLU A 279 -4.76 18.98 11.10
CA GLU A 279 -6.21 19.09 10.89
C GLU A 279 -6.80 17.93 10.07
N ILE A 280 -5.98 17.24 9.26
CA ILE A 280 -6.47 16.27 8.27
C ILE A 280 -5.79 14.91 8.45
N ASN A 281 -4.46 14.84 8.28
CA ASN A 281 -3.75 13.57 8.18
C ASN A 281 -3.63 12.85 9.53
N GLU A 282 -3.32 13.58 10.59
CA GLU A 282 -3.18 13.05 11.95
C GLU A 282 -4.52 12.51 12.49
N PRO A 283 -5.65 13.25 12.42
CA PRO A 283 -6.95 12.68 12.78
C PRO A 283 -7.32 11.45 11.96
N ASN A 284 -7.00 11.43 10.66
CA ASN A 284 -7.26 10.26 9.82
C ASN A 284 -6.41 9.05 10.23
N LEU A 285 -5.13 9.29 10.57
CA LEU A 285 -4.21 8.27 11.05
C LEU A 285 -4.77 7.59 12.30
N HIS A 286 -5.10 8.35 13.34
CA HIS A 286 -5.57 7.78 14.60
C HIS A 286 -6.96 7.15 14.49
N ALA A 287 -7.88 7.78 13.76
CA ALA A 287 -9.26 7.31 13.71
C ALA A 287 -9.43 6.11 12.76
N ASN A 288 -8.69 6.07 11.65
CA ASN A 288 -9.02 5.15 10.54
C ASN A 288 -7.86 4.27 10.09
N ILE A 289 -6.60 4.73 10.15
CA ILE A 289 -5.48 3.98 9.57
C ILE A 289 -4.78 3.11 10.63
N LEU A 290 -4.28 3.72 11.71
CA LEU A 290 -3.52 3.04 12.75
C LEU A 290 -4.29 1.89 13.43
N PRO A 291 -5.62 2.00 13.71
CA PRO A 291 -6.39 0.89 14.28
C PRO A 291 -6.44 -0.37 13.39
N SER A 292 -6.09 -0.23 12.10
CA SER A 292 -6.03 -1.37 11.17
C SER A 292 -4.69 -2.09 11.12
N ARG A 293 -3.65 -1.56 11.78
CA ARG A 293 -2.27 -2.10 11.73
C ARG A 293 -2.21 -3.59 12.08
N GLU A 294 -2.83 -3.98 13.19
CA GLU A 294 -2.83 -5.36 13.71
C GLU A 294 -3.64 -6.35 12.86
N ARG A 295 -4.27 -5.88 11.77
CA ARG A 295 -4.90 -6.75 10.77
C ARG A 295 -3.91 -7.24 9.72
N ALA A 296 -2.78 -6.55 9.56
CA ALA A 296 -1.79 -6.89 8.56
C ALA A 296 -1.10 -8.22 8.89
N ARG A 297 -0.74 -8.97 7.85
CA ARG A 297 0.08 -10.16 8.00
C ARG A 297 1.54 -9.81 8.24
N LEU A 298 2.02 -8.74 7.60
CA LEU A 298 3.38 -8.21 7.73
C LEU A 298 3.31 -6.73 8.11
N ILE A 299 4.07 -6.31 9.11
CA ILE A 299 4.25 -4.89 9.45
C ILE A 299 5.71 -4.54 9.21
N LEU A 300 5.95 -3.50 8.42
CA LEU A 300 7.26 -2.95 8.10
C LEU A 300 7.44 -1.66 8.89
N GLN A 301 8.23 -1.68 9.95
CA GLN A 301 8.46 -0.50 10.79
C GLN A 301 9.68 0.27 10.32
N LYS A 302 9.45 1.55 9.99
CA LYS A 302 10.49 2.49 9.59
C LYS A 302 10.92 3.34 10.78
N GLY A 303 12.22 3.57 10.90
CA GLY A 303 12.79 4.57 11.80
C GLY A 303 13.37 5.75 11.03
N VAL A 304 14.49 6.28 11.52
CA VAL A 304 15.07 7.54 11.04
C VAL A 304 15.49 7.43 9.57
N GLY A 305 15.31 8.51 8.80
CA GLY A 305 15.77 8.56 7.40
C GLY A 305 15.05 7.58 6.47
N HIS A 306 13.81 7.17 6.83
CA HIS A 306 13.03 6.15 6.14
C HIS A 306 13.63 4.72 6.18
N ALA A 307 14.66 4.46 6.98
CA ALA A 307 15.23 3.14 7.08
C ALA A 307 14.21 2.15 7.67
N LEU A 308 14.04 1.00 7.02
CA LEU A 308 13.30 -0.11 7.60
C LEU A 308 14.15 -0.80 8.68
N GLU A 309 13.64 -0.79 9.91
CA GLU A 309 14.38 -1.24 11.11
C GLU A 309 13.86 -2.57 11.64
N LYS A 310 12.54 -2.77 11.64
CA LYS A 310 11.91 -3.98 12.16
C LYS A 310 10.84 -4.52 11.23
N VAL A 311 10.70 -5.84 11.25
CA VAL A 311 9.66 -6.56 10.53
C VAL A 311 8.88 -7.41 11.51
N PHE A 312 7.55 -7.24 11.53
CA PHE A 312 6.65 -8.07 12.31
C PHE A 312 5.85 -8.98 11.39
N LEU A 313 6.00 -10.30 11.56
CA LEU A 313 5.28 -11.31 10.78
C LEU A 313 4.26 -12.02 11.67
N ARG A 314 2.99 -12.01 11.27
CA ARG A 314 1.93 -12.69 12.02
C ARG A 314 2.18 -14.20 12.02
N LYS A 315 2.07 -14.80 13.21
CA LYS A 315 2.17 -16.26 13.41
C LYS A 315 1.01 -16.95 12.68
N LEU A 316 1.31 -18.14 12.14
CA LEU A 316 0.32 -19.07 11.59
C LEU A 316 -0.48 -19.75 12.70
#